data_AF-A0A2S8BCT9-F1
#
_entry.id   AF-A0A2S8BCT9-F1
#
_cell.length_a   1.000
_cell.length_b   1.000
_cell.length_c   1.000
_cell.angle_alpha   90.00
_cell.angle_beta   90.00
_cell.angle_gamma   90.00
#
_symmetry.space_group_name_H-M   'P 1'
#
loop_
_entity.id
_entity.type
_entity.pdbx_description
1 polymer ?
#
loop_
_entity_poly.entity_id
_entity_poly.type
_entity_poly.pdbx_seq_one_letter_code
_entity_poly.pdbx_strand_id
1 'polypeptide(L)'
;MLAVAAVAGAVRDDPVGVYAAAATEVLDAFAADGVLDAPFALPELAADAVFPGALAIGFHFVDYVVHGWDVARSIGAPFELPAEVVAAAVPLVFAIPDGEFRAMDNAPFGLAQPVSGAATDYERILAHLGRSPQWSLASR
;
A
#
# COMPACT_ATOMS: atom_id res chain seq x y z
N MET A 1 -11.26 -11.04 16.77
CA MET A 1 -10.96 -9.60 16.56
C MET A 1 -10.32 -9.07 17.83
N LEU A 2 -8.99 -9.00 17.88
CA LEU A 2 -8.34 -8.19 18.92
C LEU A 2 -8.85 -6.76 18.74
N ALA A 3 -9.38 -6.14 19.79
CA ALA A 3 -9.84 -4.76 19.72
C ALA A 3 -8.69 -3.88 19.20
N VAL A 4 -8.95 -2.95 18.29
CA VAL A 4 -7.94 -2.03 17.69
C VAL A 4 -7.04 -1.39 18.77
N ALA A 5 -7.59 -1.13 19.95
CA ALA A 5 -6.86 -0.61 21.10
C ALA A 5 -5.76 -1.55 21.63
N ALA A 6 -5.95 -2.87 21.58
CA ALA A 6 -4.98 -3.87 22.00
C ALA A 6 -3.80 -3.96 21.02
N VAL A 7 -4.07 -3.91 19.71
CA VAL A 7 -3.03 -3.85 18.67
C VAL A 7 -2.20 -2.57 18.82
N ALA A 8 -2.86 -1.42 19.01
CA ALA A 8 -2.17 -0.15 19.22
C ALA A 8 -1.31 -0.13 20.50
N GLY A 9 -1.72 -0.86 21.55
CA GLY A 9 -0.91 -1.06 22.76
C GLY A 9 0.36 -1.85 22.46
N ALA A 10 0.21 -3.04 21.87
CA ALA A 10 1.33 -3.90 21.53
C ALA A 10 2.34 -3.21 20.59
N VAL A 11 1.86 -2.49 19.57
CA VAL A 11 2.72 -1.72 18.65
C VAL A 11 3.49 -0.61 19.37
N ARG A 12 2.92 0.04 20.39
CA ARG A 12 3.67 1.05 21.17
C ARG A 12 4.76 0.41 22.03
N ASP A 13 4.50 -0.77 22.56
CA ASP A 13 5.42 -1.46 23.47
C ASP A 13 6.60 -2.10 22.72
N ASP A 14 6.34 -2.72 21.56
CA ASP A 14 7.35 -3.31 20.69
C ASP A 14 6.96 -3.18 19.19
N PRO A 15 7.19 -2.01 18.56
CA PRO A 15 6.76 -1.78 17.18
C PRO A 15 7.48 -2.70 16.18
N VAL A 16 8.75 -3.03 16.44
CA VAL A 16 9.57 -3.85 15.53
C VAL A 16 9.14 -5.31 15.62
N GLY A 17 9.05 -5.86 16.83
CA GLY A 17 8.66 -7.26 17.02
C GLY A 17 7.23 -7.52 16.57
N VAL A 18 6.29 -6.62 16.87
CA VAL A 18 4.89 -6.75 16.42
C VAL A 18 4.78 -6.70 14.90
N TYR A 19 5.49 -5.76 14.25
CA TYR A 19 5.53 -5.71 12.79
C TYR A 19 6.15 -6.97 12.18
N ALA A 20 7.31 -7.41 12.68
CA ALA A 20 8.01 -8.59 12.15
C ALA A 20 7.17 -9.87 12.29
N ALA A 21 6.47 -10.02 13.42
CA ALA A 21 5.56 -11.15 13.63
C ALA A 21 4.38 -11.11 12.65
N ALA A 22 3.73 -9.96 12.50
CA ALA A 22 2.61 -9.79 11.56
C ALA A 22 3.04 -10.01 10.09
N ALA A 23 4.22 -9.51 9.72
CA ALA A 23 4.79 -9.72 8.39
C ALA A 23 5.09 -11.20 8.13
N THR A 24 5.62 -11.92 9.12
CA THR A 24 5.85 -13.37 9.00
C THR A 24 4.53 -14.13 8.83
N GLU A 25 3.53 -13.82 9.66
CA GLU A 25 2.21 -14.47 9.62
C GLU A 25 1.53 -14.28 8.26
N VAL A 26 1.53 -13.07 7.71
CA VAL A 26 0.90 -12.81 6.41
C VAL A 26 1.67 -13.47 5.25
N LEU A 27 3.01 -13.49 5.32
CA LEU A 27 3.84 -14.15 4.30
C LEU A 27 3.61 -15.67 4.31
N ASP A 28 3.52 -16.29 5.48
CA ASP A 28 3.20 -17.71 5.63
C ASP A 28 1.81 -18.02 5.05
N ALA A 29 0.82 -17.16 5.32
CA ALA A 29 -0.52 -17.31 4.76
C ALA A 29 -0.54 -17.15 3.22
N PHE A 30 0.23 -16.20 2.67
CA PHE A 30 0.34 -15.97 1.24
C PHE A 30 1.20 -17.01 0.51
N ALA A 31 1.91 -17.86 1.24
CA ALA A 31 2.67 -18.98 0.67
C ALA A 31 1.84 -20.27 0.56
N ALA A 32 0.61 -20.31 1.08
CA ALA A 32 -0.22 -21.51 1.08
C ALA A 32 -0.60 -21.96 -0.34
N ASP A 33 -0.61 -23.27 -0.57
CA ASP A 33 -0.99 -23.85 -1.87
C ASP A 33 -2.41 -23.43 -2.28
N GLY A 34 -2.54 -22.96 -3.52
CA GLY A 34 -3.82 -22.52 -4.10
C GLY A 34 -4.32 -21.15 -3.60
N VAL A 35 -3.56 -20.44 -2.74
CA VAL A 35 -3.99 -19.14 -2.20
C VAL A 35 -4.21 -18.09 -3.28
N LEU A 36 -3.48 -18.16 -4.40
CA LEU A 36 -3.60 -17.21 -5.51
C LEU A 36 -4.98 -17.27 -6.20
N ASP A 37 -5.62 -18.44 -6.20
CA ASP A 37 -6.95 -18.65 -6.80
C ASP A 37 -8.08 -18.61 -5.77
N ALA A 38 -7.74 -18.70 -4.48
CA ALA A 38 -8.70 -18.73 -3.40
C ALA A 38 -9.51 -17.41 -3.33
N PRO A 39 -10.81 -17.46 -2.97
CA PRO A 39 -11.62 -16.26 -2.79
C PRO A 39 -11.21 -15.53 -1.51
N PHE A 40 -10.83 -14.26 -1.64
CA PHE A 40 -10.52 -13.34 -0.55
C PHE A 40 -11.64 -12.30 -0.40
N ALA A 41 -12.35 -12.34 0.72
CA ALA A 41 -13.35 -11.34 1.06
C ALA A 41 -12.68 -10.10 1.67
N LEU A 42 -12.96 -8.92 1.09
CA LEU A 42 -12.47 -7.61 1.53
C LEU A 42 -13.66 -6.65 1.73
N PRO A 43 -14.51 -6.89 2.76
CA PRO A 43 -15.72 -6.11 2.99
C PRO A 43 -15.49 -4.61 3.21
N GLU A 44 -14.24 -4.23 3.52
CA GLU A 44 -13.80 -2.84 3.66
C GLU A 44 -13.83 -2.06 2.34
N LEU A 45 -13.71 -2.75 1.20
CA LEU A 45 -13.80 -2.13 -0.13
C LEU A 45 -15.25 -1.99 -0.60
N ALA A 46 -16.07 -3.03 -0.38
CA ALA A 46 -17.51 -3.03 -0.52
C ALA A 46 -18.11 -4.27 0.16
N ALA A 47 -19.38 -4.22 0.56
CA ALA A 47 -20.03 -5.24 1.40
C ALA A 47 -19.83 -6.70 0.94
N ASP A 48 -19.85 -6.95 -0.37
CA ASP A 48 -19.69 -8.27 -0.98
C ASP A 48 -18.42 -8.38 -1.85
N ALA A 49 -17.40 -7.55 -1.59
CA ALA A 49 -16.19 -7.54 -2.38
C ALA A 49 -15.37 -8.80 -2.13
N VAL A 50 -15.32 -9.67 -3.13
CA VAL A 50 -14.52 -10.90 -3.12
C VAL A 50 -13.64 -10.92 -4.35
N PHE A 51 -12.35 -11.19 -4.16
CA PHE A 51 -11.35 -11.19 -5.22
C PHE A 51 -10.58 -12.51 -5.26
N PRO A 52 -10.00 -12.90 -6.41
CA PRO A 52 -8.96 -13.92 -6.44
C PRO A 52 -7.80 -13.51 -5.54
N GLY A 53 -7.21 -14.45 -4.80
CA GLY A 53 -6.15 -14.15 -3.84
C GLY A 53 -4.95 -13.45 -4.46
N ALA A 54 -4.59 -13.74 -5.71
CA ALA A 54 -3.54 -13.02 -6.42
C ALA A 54 -3.78 -11.50 -6.49
N LEU A 55 -5.05 -11.10 -6.68
CA LEU A 55 -5.42 -9.68 -6.73
C LEU A 55 -5.47 -9.06 -5.33
N ALA A 56 -6.01 -9.77 -4.33
CA ALA A 56 -6.03 -9.32 -2.95
C ALA A 56 -4.62 -9.15 -2.36
N ILE A 57 -3.71 -10.10 -2.64
CA ILE A 57 -2.28 -10.01 -2.31
C ILE A 57 -1.65 -8.84 -3.06
N GLY A 58 -2.04 -8.60 -4.32
CA GLY A 58 -1.64 -7.42 -5.09
C GLY A 58 -2.02 -6.09 -4.43
N PHE A 59 -3.20 -6.00 -3.81
CA PHE A 59 -3.59 -4.81 -3.05
C PHE A 59 -2.67 -4.59 -1.84
N HIS A 60 -2.42 -5.64 -1.06
CA HIS A 60 -1.49 -5.58 0.07
C HIS A 60 -0.05 -5.22 -0.36
N PHE A 61 0.37 -5.71 -1.52
CA PHE A 61 1.66 -5.38 -2.10
C PHE A 61 1.79 -3.90 -2.44
N VAL A 62 0.73 -3.27 -2.99
CA VAL A 62 0.72 -1.82 -3.25
C VAL A 62 0.86 -1.02 -1.95
N ASP A 63 0.22 -1.44 -0.86
CA ASP A 63 0.36 -0.78 0.45
C ASP A 63 1.83 -0.72 0.90
N TYR A 64 2.58 -1.81 0.78
CA TYR A 64 4.01 -1.84 1.13
C TYR A 64 4.85 -0.96 0.21
N VAL A 65 4.59 -0.99 -1.10
CA VAL A 65 5.30 -0.18 -2.10
C VAL A 65 5.14 1.32 -1.81
N VAL A 66 3.98 1.75 -1.34
CA VAL A 66 3.68 3.18 -1.10
C VAL A 66 4.01 3.59 0.33
N HIS A 67 3.59 2.82 1.33
CA HIS A 67 3.78 3.19 2.73
C HIS A 67 5.22 3.02 3.21
N GLY A 68 6.01 2.16 2.57
CA GLY A 68 7.46 2.12 2.79
C GLY A 68 8.10 3.49 2.51
N TRP A 69 7.67 4.17 1.43
CA TRP A 69 8.10 5.53 1.12
C TRP A 69 7.54 6.56 2.11
N ASP A 70 6.27 6.45 2.49
CA ASP A 70 5.66 7.36 3.47
C ASP A 70 6.47 7.36 4.79
N VAL A 71 6.81 6.18 5.31
CA VAL A 71 7.61 6.00 6.53
C VAL A 71 9.03 6.52 6.33
N ALA A 72 9.73 6.08 5.28
CA ALA A 72 11.11 6.48 5.05
C ALA A 72 11.25 8.00 4.89
N ARG A 73 10.34 8.62 4.15
CA ARG A 73 10.31 10.08 4.00
C ARG A 73 10.05 10.79 5.31
N SER A 74 9.13 10.29 6.14
CA SER A 74 8.81 10.89 7.44
C SER A 74 10.00 11.00 8.40
N ILE A 75 11.01 10.14 8.23
CA ILE A 75 12.24 10.09 9.04
C ILE A 75 13.50 10.51 8.27
N GLY A 76 13.36 10.95 7.01
CA GLY A 76 14.49 11.32 6.16
C GLY A 76 15.41 10.16 5.75
N ALA A 77 14.93 8.91 5.79
CA ALA A 77 15.67 7.75 5.35
C ALA A 77 15.63 7.59 3.82
N PRO A 78 16.70 7.04 3.19
CA PRO A 78 16.64 6.64 1.80
C PRO A 78 15.65 5.47 1.63
N PHE A 79 14.98 5.43 0.49
CA PHE A 79 14.07 4.34 0.13
C PHE A 79 14.13 4.12 -1.37
N GLU A 80 14.64 2.97 -1.77
CA GLU A 80 14.73 2.52 -3.15
C GLU A 80 14.18 1.11 -3.23
N LEU A 81 13.30 0.88 -4.20
CA LEU A 81 12.75 -0.44 -4.49
C LEU A 81 13.46 -1.04 -5.69
N PRO A 82 13.66 -2.37 -5.72
CA PRO A 82 14.12 -3.05 -6.92
C PRO A 82 13.21 -2.77 -8.13
N ALA A 83 13.79 -2.74 -9.33
CA ALA A 83 13.06 -2.37 -10.55
C ALA A 83 11.89 -3.33 -10.84
N GLU A 84 12.05 -4.61 -10.54
CA GLU A 84 11.03 -5.65 -10.67
C GLU A 84 9.85 -5.44 -9.71
N VAL A 85 10.10 -4.90 -8.52
CA VAL A 85 9.05 -4.57 -7.54
C VAL A 85 8.22 -3.40 -8.08
N VAL A 86 8.88 -2.35 -8.59
CA VAL A 86 8.19 -1.21 -9.22
C VAL A 86 7.39 -1.68 -10.42
N ALA A 87 7.98 -2.48 -11.30
CA ALA A 87 7.32 -3.00 -12.51
C ALA A 87 6.07 -3.84 -12.19
N ALA A 88 6.11 -4.65 -11.13
CA ALA A 88 4.95 -5.42 -10.67
C ALA A 88 3.82 -4.53 -10.13
N ALA A 89 4.15 -3.37 -9.54
CA ALA A 89 3.17 -2.45 -8.97
C ALA A 89 2.45 -1.60 -10.03
N VAL A 90 3.12 -1.25 -11.14
CA VAL A 90 2.56 -0.41 -12.22
C VAL A 90 1.15 -0.85 -12.65
N PRO A 91 0.91 -2.11 -13.10
CA PRO A 91 -0.42 -2.50 -13.58
C PRO A 91 -1.50 -2.48 -12.49
N LEU A 92 -1.14 -2.75 -11.23
CA LEU A 92 -2.07 -2.73 -10.11
C LEU A 92 -2.48 -1.30 -9.75
N VAL A 93 -1.52 -0.38 -9.71
CA VAL A 93 -1.74 1.01 -9.33
C VAL A 93 -2.54 1.75 -10.40
N PHE A 94 -2.21 1.58 -11.67
CA PHE A 94 -2.92 2.27 -12.77
C PHE A 94 -4.26 1.65 -13.12
N ALA A 95 -4.61 0.49 -12.55
CA ALA A 95 -5.97 -0.03 -12.58
C ALA A 95 -6.91 0.71 -11.61
N ILE A 96 -6.37 1.43 -10.62
CA ILE A 96 -7.16 2.22 -9.66
C ILE A 96 -7.67 3.48 -10.37
N PRO A 97 -8.99 3.70 -10.46
CA PRO A 97 -9.55 4.88 -11.10
C PRO A 97 -9.11 6.18 -10.41
N ASP A 98 -8.84 7.19 -11.22
CA ASP A 98 -8.67 8.58 -10.76
C ASP A 98 -9.98 9.39 -10.97
N GLY A 99 -9.93 10.71 -10.82
CA GLY A 99 -11.04 11.61 -11.13
C GLY A 99 -12.13 11.60 -10.07
N GLU A 100 -13.41 11.50 -10.45
CA GLU A 100 -14.56 11.60 -9.53
C GLU A 100 -14.52 10.55 -8.41
N PHE A 101 -13.88 9.40 -8.65
CA PHE A 101 -13.65 8.39 -7.63
C PHE A 101 -12.89 8.93 -6.41
N ARG A 102 -11.96 9.88 -6.62
CA ARG A 102 -11.17 10.50 -5.55
C ARG A 102 -11.93 11.56 -4.74
N ALA A 103 -13.10 12.00 -5.23
CA ALA A 103 -13.93 13.01 -4.58
C ALA A 103 -15.04 12.40 -3.70
N MET A 104 -15.14 11.06 -3.65
CA MET A 104 -16.09 10.37 -2.80
C MET A 104 -15.71 10.48 -1.32
N ASP A 105 -16.70 10.49 -0.44
CA ASP A 105 -16.47 10.41 1.00
C ASP A 105 -15.69 9.13 1.34
N ASN A 106 -14.61 9.28 2.11
CA ASN A 106 -13.68 8.20 2.46
C ASN A 106 -12.96 7.55 1.28
N ALA A 107 -12.71 8.29 0.19
CA ALA A 107 -11.88 7.80 -0.91
C ALA A 107 -10.52 7.26 -0.37
N PRO A 108 -10.09 6.05 -0.80
CA PRO A 108 -8.91 5.39 -0.23
C PRO A 108 -7.59 6.08 -0.57
N PHE A 109 -7.57 6.92 -1.61
CA PHE A 109 -6.41 7.76 -1.90
C PHE A 109 -6.82 9.17 -2.34
N GLY A 110 -5.90 10.12 -2.14
CA GLY A 110 -6.07 11.50 -2.60
C GLY A 110 -5.99 11.65 -4.12
N LEU A 111 -6.26 12.87 -4.59
CA LEU A 111 -6.16 13.24 -6.01
C LEU A 111 -4.75 12.99 -6.55
N ALA A 112 -4.67 12.45 -7.76
CA ALA A 112 -3.40 12.28 -8.44
C ALA A 112 -2.63 13.61 -8.54
N GLN A 113 -1.33 13.56 -8.26
CA GLN A 113 -0.44 14.72 -8.32
C GLN A 113 0.17 14.87 -9.72
N PRO A 114 0.42 16.11 -10.17
CA PRO A 114 1.13 16.33 -11.42
C PRO A 114 2.56 15.80 -11.32
N VAL A 115 3.01 15.15 -12.39
CA VAL A 115 4.39 14.65 -12.54
C VAL A 115 5.01 15.16 -13.82
N SER A 116 6.33 15.33 -13.80
CA SER A 116 7.12 15.61 -14.99
C SER A 116 7.03 14.45 -15.99
N GLY A 117 7.13 14.74 -17.29
CA GLY A 117 7.26 13.68 -18.31
C GLY A 117 8.50 12.79 -18.11
N ALA A 118 9.53 13.30 -17.43
CA ALA A 118 10.74 12.58 -17.08
C ALA A 118 10.64 11.79 -15.76
N ALA A 119 9.48 11.79 -15.10
CA ALA A 119 9.28 11.05 -13.85
C ALA A 119 9.47 9.55 -14.06
N THR A 120 10.15 8.91 -13.11
CA THR A 120 10.29 7.46 -13.01
C THR A 120 8.95 6.79 -12.77
N ASP A 121 8.85 5.49 -13.06
CA ASP A 121 7.61 4.74 -12.82
C ASP A 121 7.19 4.77 -11.34
N TYR A 122 8.15 4.79 -10.43
CA TYR A 122 7.85 4.87 -9.01
C TYR A 122 7.29 6.24 -8.60
N GLU A 123 7.85 7.33 -9.13
CA GLU A 123 7.29 8.68 -8.92
C GLU A 123 5.87 8.80 -9.50
N ARG A 124 5.60 8.16 -10.64
CA ARG A 124 4.27 8.12 -11.24
C ARG A 124 3.28 7.32 -10.39
N ILE A 125 3.70 6.17 -9.82
CA ILE A 125 2.91 5.40 -8.85
C ILE A 125 2.53 6.25 -7.65
N LEU A 126 3.53 6.89 -7.02
CA LEU A 126 3.32 7.72 -5.83
C LEU A 126 2.35 8.87 -6.13
N ALA A 127 2.56 9.55 -7.25
CA ALA A 127 1.71 10.65 -7.68
C ALA A 127 0.28 10.23 -7.99
N HIS A 128 0.08 9.10 -8.69
CA HIS A 128 -1.26 8.56 -8.98
C HIS A 128 -2.05 8.28 -7.70
N LEU A 129 -1.35 7.93 -6.61
CA LEU A 129 -1.94 7.66 -5.29
C LEU A 129 -1.90 8.87 -4.35
N GLY A 130 -1.70 10.06 -4.92
CA GLY A 130 -1.84 11.35 -4.24
C GLY A 130 -0.64 11.81 -3.42
N ARG A 131 0.51 11.14 -3.52
CA ARG A 131 1.75 11.61 -2.88
C ARG A 131 2.43 12.63 -3.78
N SER A 132 3.06 13.64 -3.20
CA SER A 132 4.02 14.48 -3.93
C SER A 132 5.39 13.80 -3.87
N PRO A 133 5.96 13.31 -4.98
CA PRO A 133 7.27 12.63 -4.93
C PRO A 133 8.41 13.55 -4.47
N GLN A 134 8.23 14.87 -4.62
CA GLN A 134 9.16 15.90 -4.18
C GLN A 134 8.97 16.30 -2.70
N TRP A 135 8.02 15.68 -1.99
CA TRP A 135 7.80 15.98 -0.57
C TRP A 135 9.07 15.75 0.25
N SER A 136 9.35 16.70 1.14
CA SER A 136 10.41 16.63 2.13
C SER A 136 9.96 17.26 3.45
N LEU A 137 10.66 16.96 4.55
CA LEU A 137 10.39 17.59 5.85
C LEU A 137 10.56 19.11 5.84
N ALA A 138 11.43 19.64 4.96
CA ALA A 138 11.65 21.06 4.79
C ALA A 138 10.54 21.77 3.97
N SER A 139 9.61 20.99 3.40
CA SER A 139 8.49 21.49 2.59
C SER A 139 7.25 21.85 3.42
N ARG A 140 7.35 21.89 4.76
CA ARG A 140 6.27 22.26 5.69
C ARG A 140 6.25 23.74 5.98
#